data_AF-A0AA40RV94-F1
#
_entry.id   AF-A0AA40RV94-F1
#
_cell.length_a   1.000
_cell.length_b   1.000
_cell.length_c   1.000
_cell.angle_alpha   90.00
_cell.angle_beta   90.00
_cell.angle_gamma   90.00
#
_symmetry.space_group_name_H-M   'P 1'
#
loop_
_entity.id
_entity.type
_entity.pdbx_description
1 polymer ?
#
loop_
_entity_poly.entity_id
_entity_poly.type
_entity_poly.pdbx_seq_one_letter_code
_entity_poly.pdbx_strand_id
1 'polypeptide(L)'
;MKVRSVIVLGPQLGIASSMSSRTAVELVQYVLGVYEALFKNEPVAYPAGKAEFIKNVLVNGYTECAHVQSWAGVPEVIELQLEELEPTSEQRLDHASFRDVHAHKLIIQTFASTL
;
A
#
# COMPACT_ATOMS: atom_id res chain seq x y z
N MET A 1 -14.91 10.67 3.61
CA MET A 1 -13.57 11.13 3.19
C MET A 1 -13.67 11.89 1.87
N LYS A 2 -12.99 13.04 1.69
CA LYS A 2 -12.91 13.70 0.37
C LYS A 2 -11.83 13.01 -0.46
N VAL A 3 -12.22 12.32 -1.53
CA VAL A 3 -11.29 11.62 -2.43
C VAL A 3 -10.48 12.64 -3.23
N ARG A 4 -9.16 12.48 -3.24
CA ARG A 4 -8.23 13.30 -4.03
C ARG A 4 -7.55 12.47 -5.11
N SER A 5 -7.20 11.22 -4.81
CA SER A 5 -6.55 10.31 -5.74
C SER A 5 -7.15 8.91 -5.67
N VAL A 6 -6.98 8.12 -6.72
CA VAL A 6 -7.21 6.67 -6.71
C VAL A 6 -5.96 5.97 -7.21
N ILE A 7 -5.47 5.02 -6.43
CA ILE A 7 -4.46 4.06 -6.85
C ILE A 7 -5.16 2.87 -7.50
N VAL A 8 -4.85 2.57 -8.74
CA VAL A 8 -5.37 1.42 -9.49
C VAL A 8 -4.32 0.32 -9.49
N LEU A 9 -4.68 -0.82 -8.88
CA LEU A 9 -3.85 -2.02 -8.80
C LEU A 9 -4.31 -3.12 -9.78
N GLY A 10 -5.40 -2.87 -10.52
CA GLY A 10 -5.97 -3.79 -11.49
C GLY A 10 -7.36 -3.35 -11.97
N PRO A 11 -7.99 -4.10 -12.91
CA PRO A 11 -9.19 -3.67 -13.65
C PRO A 11 -10.41 -3.29 -12.79
N GLN A 12 -10.48 -3.74 -11.53
CA GLN A 12 -11.54 -3.41 -10.58
C GLN A 12 -11.01 -3.19 -9.16
N LEU A 13 -9.70 -2.93 -9.04
CA LEU A 13 -9.01 -2.85 -7.77
C LEU A 13 -8.46 -1.44 -7.59
N GLY A 14 -9.34 -0.53 -7.20
CA GLY A 14 -9.01 0.86 -6.91
C GLY A 14 -8.95 1.13 -5.41
N ILE A 15 -7.99 1.94 -4.97
CA ILE A 15 -7.90 2.44 -3.60
C ILE A 15 -8.02 3.95 -3.66
N ALA A 16 -9.20 4.45 -3.30
CA ALA A 16 -9.45 5.87 -3.13
C ALA A 16 -8.72 6.39 -1.90
N SER A 17 -8.09 7.55 -2.05
CA SER A 17 -7.32 8.19 -1.00
C SER A 17 -7.67 9.67 -0.87
N SER A 18 -7.62 10.20 0.34
CA SER A 18 -7.67 11.65 0.57
C SER A 18 -6.32 12.36 0.36
N MET A 19 -5.26 11.60 0.11
CA MET A 19 -3.91 12.11 -0.14
C MET A 19 -3.72 12.51 -1.61
N SER A 20 -2.70 13.32 -1.88
CA SER A 20 -2.23 13.56 -3.25
C SER A 20 -1.71 12.26 -3.87
N SER A 21 -1.68 12.19 -5.21
CA SER A 21 -1.14 11.02 -5.90
C SER A 21 0.27 10.64 -5.45
N ARG A 22 1.15 11.64 -5.33
CA ARG A 22 2.52 11.44 -4.89
C ARG A 22 2.58 10.82 -3.49
N THR A 23 1.87 11.40 -2.53
CA THR A 23 1.85 10.91 -1.16
C THR A 23 1.23 9.52 -1.05
N ALA A 24 0.20 9.24 -1.86
CA ALA A 24 -0.43 7.92 -1.91
C ALA A 24 0.54 6.85 -2.45
N VAL A 25 1.34 7.17 -3.47
CA VAL A 25 2.40 6.28 -3.98
C VAL A 25 3.50 6.10 -2.94
N GLU A 26 3.99 7.18 -2.33
CA GLU A 26 4.99 7.12 -1.25
C GLU A 26 4.53 6.22 -0.09
N LEU A 27 3.25 6.28 0.26
CA LEU A 27 2.66 5.40 1.27
C LEU A 27 2.68 3.92 0.84
N VAL A 28 2.34 3.61 -0.42
CA VAL A 28 2.42 2.22 -0.93
C VAL A 28 3.86 1.71 -0.85
N GLN A 29 4.82 2.51 -1.30
CA GLN A 29 6.24 2.15 -1.26
C GLN A 29 6.74 1.95 0.17
N TYR A 30 6.28 2.78 1.11
CA TYR A 30 6.56 2.62 2.53
C TYR A 30 5.99 1.30 3.08
N VAL A 31 4.73 0.98 2.79
CA VAL A 31 4.08 -0.26 3.24
C VAL A 31 4.84 -1.49 2.72
N LEU A 32 5.23 -1.49 1.44
CA LEU A 32 6.06 -2.54 0.87
C LEU A 32 7.42 -2.59 1.56
N GLY A 33 8.08 -1.44 1.77
CA GLY A 33 9.38 -1.36 2.41
C GLY A 33 9.41 -1.95 3.82
N VAL A 34 8.39 -1.64 4.64
CA VAL A 34 8.24 -2.21 5.99
C VAL A 34 8.07 -3.73 5.93
N TYR A 35 7.29 -4.23 4.97
CA TYR A 35 7.04 -5.67 4.84
C TYR A 35 8.28 -6.42 4.35
N GLU A 36 8.91 -5.95 3.28
CA GLU A 36 10.04 -6.61 2.64
C GLU A 36 11.28 -6.61 3.55
N ALA A 37 11.47 -5.58 4.37
CA ALA A 37 12.53 -5.55 5.38
C ALA A 37 12.46 -6.72 6.40
N LEU A 38 11.29 -7.32 6.61
CA LEU A 38 11.11 -8.45 7.52
C LEU A 38 11.74 -9.75 6.99
N PHE A 39 11.82 -9.91 5.66
CA PHE A 39 12.42 -11.08 5.02
C PHE A 39 13.96 -11.02 5.02
N LYS A 40 14.54 -9.84 5.28
CA LYS A 40 15.99 -9.59 5.30
C LYS A 40 16.65 -10.02 3.99
N ASN A 41 17.19 -11.25 3.94
CA ASN A 41 17.90 -11.83 2.81
C ASN A 41 17.15 -13.01 2.18
N GLU A 42 15.94 -13.31 2.67
CA GLU A 42 15.09 -14.34 2.11
C GLU A 42 14.24 -13.77 0.97
N PRO A 43 13.83 -14.61 0.00
CA PRO A 43 12.89 -14.18 -1.03
C PRO A 43 11.58 -13.68 -0.41
N VAL A 44 11.15 -12.49 -0.81
CA VAL A 44 9.86 -11.93 -0.36
C VAL A 44 8.72 -12.76 -0.94
N ALA A 45 7.81 -13.18 -0.07
CA ALA A 45 6.59 -13.87 -0.47
C ALA A 45 5.35 -13.03 -0.14
N TYR A 46 4.38 -12.99 -1.06
CA TYR A 46 3.08 -12.38 -0.84
C TYR A 46 1.99 -13.47 -0.98
N PRO A 47 1.45 -14.04 0.12
CA PRO A 47 0.57 -15.21 0.07
C PRO A 47 -0.63 -15.10 -0.87
N ALA A 48 -1.27 -13.92 -0.87
CA ALA A 48 -2.41 -13.60 -1.72
C ALA A 48 -2.05 -12.68 -2.91
N GLY A 49 -0.75 -12.47 -3.14
CA GLY A 49 -0.23 -11.53 -4.13
C GLY A 49 -0.03 -10.10 -3.62
N LYS A 50 0.90 -9.38 -4.26
CA LYS A 50 1.33 -8.01 -3.88
C LYS A 50 0.16 -7.01 -3.89
N ALA A 51 -0.72 -7.09 -4.89
CA ALA A 51 -1.89 -6.21 -5.01
C ALA A 51 -2.87 -6.37 -3.83
N GLU A 52 -3.19 -7.61 -3.46
CA GLU A 52 -4.12 -7.90 -2.37
C GLU A 52 -3.51 -7.52 -1.02
N PHE A 53 -2.20 -7.71 -0.84
CA PHE A 53 -1.47 -7.22 0.32
C PHE A 53 -1.60 -5.70 0.47
N ILE A 54 -1.28 -4.94 -0.60
CA ILE A 54 -1.39 -3.47 -0.60
C ILE A 54 -2.82 -3.04 -0.28
N LYS A 55 -3.83 -3.64 -0.94
CA LYS A 55 -5.24 -3.37 -0.65
C LYS A 55 -5.56 -3.60 0.82
N ASN A 56 -5.22 -4.78 1.35
CA ASN A 56 -5.55 -5.13 2.72
C ASN A 56 -4.94 -4.14 3.72
N VAL A 57 -3.65 -3.81 3.57
CA VAL A 57 -2.97 -2.90 4.49
C VAL A 57 -3.50 -1.47 4.36
N LEU A 58 -3.67 -0.96 3.13
CA LEU A 58 -4.15 0.41 2.93
C LEU A 58 -5.58 0.58 3.42
N VAL A 59 -6.50 -0.28 2.95
CA VAL A 59 -7.94 -0.13 3.22
C VAL A 59 -8.30 -0.43 4.68
N ASN A 60 -7.63 -1.41 5.30
CA ASN A 60 -7.94 -1.80 6.68
C ASN A 60 -6.99 -1.20 7.72
N GLY A 61 -5.90 -0.55 7.28
CA GLY A 61 -4.88 0.02 8.16
C GLY A 61 -4.82 1.55 8.16
N TYR A 62 -5.32 2.24 7.12
CA TYR A 62 -5.31 3.70 7.05
C TYR A 62 -6.72 4.25 6.85
N THR A 63 -7.11 5.20 7.69
CA THR A 63 -8.45 5.82 7.62
C THR A 63 -8.66 6.66 6.36
N GLU A 64 -7.56 7.04 5.73
CA GLU A 64 -7.43 7.85 4.53
C GLU A 64 -7.58 7.03 3.25
N CYS A 65 -7.79 5.71 3.34
CA CYS A 65 -7.86 4.81 2.21
C CYS A 65 -9.17 4.01 2.21
N ALA A 66 -9.78 3.84 1.04
CA ALA A 66 -11.00 3.05 0.88
C ALA A 66 -10.98 2.31 -0.45
N HIS A 67 -11.45 1.05 -0.45
CA HIS A 67 -11.62 0.28 -1.68
C HIS A 67 -12.74 0.86 -2.55
N VAL A 68 -12.49 1.01 -3.85
CA VAL A 68 -13.46 1.46 -4.86
C VAL A 68 -13.35 0.63 -6.13
N GLN A 69 -14.49 0.41 -6.79
CA GLN A 69 -14.58 -0.35 -8.05
C GLN A 69 -14.75 0.56 -9.27
N SER A 70 -14.88 1.87 -9.06
CA SER A 70 -15.00 2.89 -10.11
C SER A 70 -14.37 4.20 -9.62
N TRP A 71 -13.74 4.92 -10.53
CA TRP A 71 -13.00 6.16 -10.27
C TRP A 71 -13.29 7.24 -11.31
N ALA A 72 -14.45 7.16 -11.97
CA ALA A 72 -14.92 8.21 -12.86
C ALA A 72 -15.10 9.52 -12.07
N GLY A 73 -14.50 10.61 -12.58
CA GLY A 73 -14.58 11.94 -11.95
C GLY A 73 -13.67 12.13 -10.73
N VAL A 74 -12.77 11.18 -10.44
CA VAL A 74 -11.72 11.38 -9.43
C VAL A 74 -10.66 12.34 -9.98
N PRO A 75 -10.16 13.31 -9.17
CA PRO A 75 -9.21 14.31 -9.65
C PRO A 75 -7.91 13.72 -10.20
N GLU A 76 -7.37 12.70 -9.53
CA GLU A 76 -6.13 12.04 -9.93
C GLU A 76 -6.28 10.52 -9.90
N VAL A 77 -5.87 9.84 -10.97
CA VAL A 77 -5.92 8.38 -11.07
C VAL A 77 -4.53 7.90 -11.42
N ILE A 78 -4.02 6.93 -10.66
CA ILE A 78 -2.66 6.41 -10.79
C ILE A 78 -2.74 4.93 -11.08
N GLU A 79 -2.31 4.52 -12.27
CA GLU A 79 -2.13 3.11 -12.59
C GLU A 79 -0.76 2.67 -12.06
N LEU A 80 -0.76 1.91 -10.96
CA LEU A 80 0.47 1.40 -10.38
C LEU A 80 0.92 0.13 -11.09
N GLN A 81 2.08 0.21 -11.72
CA GLN A 81 2.79 -0.96 -12.25
C GLN A 81 3.50 -1.67 -11.10
N LEU A 82 2.82 -2.65 -10.50
CA LEU A 82 3.27 -3.34 -9.28
C LEU A 82 4.63 -4.06 -9.40
N GLU A 83 5.00 -4.46 -10.61
CA GLU A 83 6.29 -5.11 -10.88
C GLU A 83 7.45 -4.12 -10.96
N GLU A 84 7.17 -2.86 -11.32
CA GLU A 84 8.17 -1.79 -11.41
C GLU A 84 8.26 -0.96 -10.12
N LEU A 85 7.32 -1.17 -9.19
CA LEU A 85 7.23 -0.40 -7.96
C LEU A 85 8.31 -0.84 -6.97
N GLU A 86 9.30 0.04 -6.78
CA GLU A 86 10.35 -0.16 -5.80
C GLU A 86 9.85 0.14 -4.37
N PRO A 87 10.00 -0.81 -3.41
CA PRO A 87 9.76 -0.56 -1.99
C PRO A 87 10.74 0.47 -1.44
N THR A 88 10.31 1.25 -0.45
CA THR A 88 11.21 2.15 0.27
C THR A 88 12.24 1.33 1.06
N SER A 89 13.54 1.60 0.85
CA SER A 89 14.59 0.93 1.61
C SER A 89 14.48 1.22 3.11
N GLU A 90 14.86 0.25 3.96
CA GLU A 90 14.72 0.33 5.42
C GLU A 90 15.31 1.63 6.00
N GLN A 91 16.48 2.05 5.51
CA GLN A 91 17.18 3.27 5.94
C GLN A 91 16.43 4.57 5.61
N ARG A 92 15.45 4.52 4.72
CA ARG A 92 14.70 5.67 4.21
C ARG A 92 13.22 5.65 4.63
N LEU A 93 12.81 4.69 5.47
CA LEU A 93 11.43 4.61 5.94
C LEU A 93 11.06 5.83 6.78
N ASP A 94 10.10 6.62 6.28
CA ASP A 94 9.54 7.75 7.00
C ASP A 94 8.41 7.30 7.95
N HIS A 95 8.80 6.71 9.07
CA HIS A 95 7.86 6.29 10.11
C HIS A 95 7.09 7.45 10.74
N ALA A 96 7.63 8.68 10.70
CA ALA A 96 6.96 9.83 11.30
C ALA A 96 5.73 10.23 10.49
N SER A 97 5.82 10.13 9.16
CA SER A 97 4.74 10.50 8.25
C SER A 97 3.74 9.38 8.00
N PHE A 98 4.19 8.12 7.94
CA PHE A 98 3.37 7.02 7.41
C PHE A 98 3.07 5.89 8.37
N ARG A 99 3.62 5.87 9.59
CA ARG A 99 3.35 4.75 10.50
C ARG A 99 1.95 4.86 11.10
N ASP A 100 1.10 3.91 10.75
CA ASP A 100 -0.13 3.60 11.50
C ASP A 100 0.01 2.26 12.25
N VAL A 101 -0.49 2.19 13.48
CA VAL A 101 -0.40 0.99 14.33
C VAL A 101 -1.22 -0.17 13.78
N HIS A 102 -2.40 0.09 13.23
CA HIS A 102 -3.27 -0.91 12.62
C HIS A 102 -2.66 -1.44 11.32
N ALA A 103 -2.18 -0.53 10.46
CA ALA A 103 -1.46 -0.93 9.25
C ALA A 103 -0.24 -1.78 9.59
N HIS A 104 0.58 -1.36 10.55
CA HIS A 104 1.76 -2.11 10.97
C HIS A 104 1.40 -3.50 11.51
N LYS A 105 0.33 -3.62 12.31
CA LYS A 105 -0.16 -4.91 12.79
C LYS A 105 -0.54 -5.84 11.64
N LEU A 106 -1.24 -5.34 10.63
CA LEU A 106 -1.61 -6.13 9.44
C LEU A 106 -0.37 -6.60 8.68
N ILE A 107 0.63 -5.74 8.50
CA ILE A 107 1.90 -6.08 7.86
C ILE A 107 2.58 -7.25 8.59
N ILE A 108 2.74 -7.14 9.92
CA ILE A 108 3.36 -8.20 10.74
C ILE A 108 2.54 -9.49 10.70
N GLN A 109 1.21 -9.40 10.72
CA GLN A 109 0.34 -10.57 10.63
C GLN A 109 0.47 -11.29 9.29
N THR A 110 0.54 -10.54 8.18
CA THR A 110 0.79 -11.14 6.86
C THR A 110 2.14 -11.84 6.84
N PHE A 111 3.21 -11.20 7.36
CA PHE A 111 4.53 -11.83 7.42
C PHE A 111 4.51 -13.10 8.29
N ALA A 112 3.89 -13.06 9.47
CA ALA A 112 3.79 -14.24 10.33
C ALA A 112 3.03 -15.41 9.66
N SER A 113 2.12 -15.13 8.72
CA SER A 113 1.41 -16.17 7.94
C SER A 113 2.22 -16.74 6.76
N THR A 114 3.38 -16.15 6.46
CA THR A 114 4.32 -16.66 5.44
C THR A 114 5.36 -17.63 6.00
N LEU A 115 5.51 -17.68 7.33
CA LEU A 115 6.36 -18.62 8.07
C LEU A 115 5.63 -19.95 8.30
#